data_AF-A0A0Q4S3C1-F1
#
_entry.id   AF-A0A0Q4S3C1-F1
#
_cell.length_a   1.000
_cell.length_b   1.000
_cell.length_c   1.000
_cell.angle_alpha   90.00
_cell.angle_beta   90.00
_cell.angle_gamma   90.00
#
_symmetry.space_group_name_H-M   'P 1'
#
loop_
_entity.id
_entity.type
_entity.pdbx_description
1 polymer ?
#
loop_
_entity_poly.entity_id
_entity_poly.type
_entity_poly.pdbx_seq_one_letter_code
_entity_poly.pdbx_strand_id
1 'polypeptide(L)'
;MDIYVFLQLIIVSIAATSAMTLFSYAASASFRELYKEPVLLTFMLTKLNIKLPEQTKATLAWILHYFIGFLFVAAYYFLWIRDILPISFLTAFLLGFVSGVIGILGWMIMFKLSDHKPAIDFKGYYFQLLLAHIVFGLVATAVYSLSITILILAKTYVTV
;
A
#
# COMPACT_ATOMS: atom_id res chain seq x y z
N MET A 1 -10.93 17.95 -6.15
CA MET A 1 -9.79 17.35 -6.85
C MET A 1 -10.19 17.22 -8.31
N ASP A 2 -9.35 17.68 -9.22
CA ASP A 2 -9.61 17.54 -10.67
C ASP A 2 -9.59 16.04 -11.06
N ILE A 3 -10.37 15.66 -12.07
CA ILE A 3 -10.45 14.28 -12.59
C ILE A 3 -9.06 13.76 -13.01
N TYR A 4 -8.21 14.62 -13.56
CA TYR A 4 -6.85 14.24 -13.94
C TYR A 4 -5.99 13.85 -12.72
N VAL A 5 -6.10 14.61 -11.64
CA VAL A 5 -5.39 14.31 -10.38
C VAL A 5 -5.95 13.03 -9.78
N PHE A 6 -7.27 12.83 -9.79
CA PHE A 6 -7.87 11.60 -9.28
C PHE A 6 -7.35 10.36 -10.03
N LEU A 7 -7.33 10.40 -11.36
CA LEU A 7 -6.79 9.32 -12.19
C LEU A 7 -5.30 9.10 -11.95
N GLN A 8 -4.53 10.17 -11.78
CA GLN A 8 -3.11 10.11 -11.42
C GLN A 8 -2.92 9.36 -10.09
N LEU A 9 -3.69 9.70 -9.05
CA LEU A 9 -3.60 9.03 -7.75
C LEU A 9 -4.01 7.55 -7.82
N ILE A 10 -4.97 7.19 -8.67
CA ILE A 10 -5.32 5.79 -8.94
C ILE A 10 -4.12 5.05 -9.53
N ILE A 11 -3.46 5.61 -10.55
CA ILE A 11 -2.29 4.97 -11.18
C ILE A 11 -1.15 4.80 -10.18
N VAL A 12 -0.85 5.85 -9.41
CA VAL A 12 0.19 5.83 -8.36
C VAL A 12 -0.14 4.76 -7.31
N SER A 13 -1.39 4.69 -6.85
CA SER A 13 -1.84 3.70 -5.87
C SER A 13 -1.72 2.27 -6.39
N ILE A 14 -2.19 2.01 -7.62
CA ILE A 14 -2.11 0.68 -8.22
C ILE A 14 -0.64 0.25 -8.35
N ALA A 15 0.22 1.11 -8.87
CA ALA A 15 1.65 0.82 -9.05
C ALA A 15 2.35 0.53 -7.71
N ALA A 16 2.17 1.41 -6.72
CA ALA A 16 2.81 1.28 -5.41
C ALA A 16 2.32 0.05 -4.64
N THR A 17 0.99 -0.18 -4.62
CA THR A 17 0.39 -1.33 -3.94
C THR A 17 0.83 -2.63 -4.60
N SER A 18 0.89 -2.67 -5.93
CA SER A 18 1.35 -3.83 -6.68
C SER A 18 2.83 -4.14 -6.39
N ALA A 19 3.70 -3.12 -6.37
CA ALA A 19 5.12 -3.29 -6.09
C ALA A 19 5.37 -3.81 -4.67
N MET A 20 4.66 -3.26 -3.67
CA MET A 20 4.70 -3.73 -2.29
C MET A 20 4.23 -5.18 -2.18
N THR A 21 3.11 -5.51 -2.84
CA THR A 21 2.55 -6.87 -2.82
C THR A 21 3.51 -7.86 -3.48
N LEU A 22 4.12 -7.48 -4.60
CA LEU A 22 5.13 -8.30 -5.27
C LEU A 22 6.33 -8.57 -4.36
N PHE A 23 6.80 -7.54 -3.64
CA PHE A 23 7.84 -7.69 -2.63
C PHE A 23 7.43 -8.67 -1.52
N SER A 24 6.22 -8.56 -0.98
CA SER A 24 5.70 -9.48 0.04
C SER A 24 5.57 -10.92 -0.46
N TYR A 25 5.21 -11.12 -1.73
CA TYR A 25 5.18 -12.44 -2.35
C TYR A 25 6.58 -13.03 -2.53
N ALA A 26 7.56 -12.23 -2.94
CA ALA A 26 8.96 -12.65 -3.08
C ALA A 26 9.58 -13.02 -1.71
N ALA A 27 9.29 -12.21 -0.68
CA ALA A 27 9.72 -12.49 0.69
C ALA A 27 9.06 -13.77 1.23
N SER A 28 7.74 -13.92 1.04
CA SER A 28 6.98 -15.12 1.42
C SER A 28 7.58 -16.39 0.80
N ALA A 29 7.95 -16.36 -0.49
CA ALA A 29 8.58 -17.49 -1.16
C ALA A 29 9.98 -17.81 -0.62
N SER A 30 10.76 -16.77 -0.27
CA SER A 30 12.14 -16.92 0.21
C SER A 30 12.20 -17.45 1.65
N PHE A 31 11.33 -16.94 2.53
CA PHE A 31 11.29 -17.33 3.94
C PHE A 31 10.33 -18.51 4.22
N ARG A 32 9.55 -18.95 3.23
CA ARG A 32 8.49 -19.97 3.37
C ARG A 32 7.43 -19.63 4.42
N GLU A 33 7.18 -18.34 4.59
CA GLU A 33 6.24 -17.78 5.58
C GLU A 33 5.05 -17.11 4.88
N LEU A 34 3.89 -17.06 5.54
CA LEU A 34 2.70 -16.40 4.98
C LEU A 34 2.75 -14.88 5.19
N TYR A 35 3.40 -14.17 4.28
CA TYR A 35 3.49 -12.70 4.29
C TYR A 35 2.53 -12.00 3.31
N LYS A 36 1.60 -12.75 2.72
CA LYS A 36 0.68 -12.24 1.69
C LYS A 36 -0.51 -11.55 2.33
N GLU A 37 -0.51 -10.22 2.34
CA GLU A 37 -1.49 -9.38 3.04
C GLU A 37 -2.94 -9.63 2.61
N PRO A 38 -3.28 -9.74 1.31
CA PRO A 38 -4.66 -10.03 0.88
C PRO A 38 -5.14 -11.41 1.35
N VAL A 39 -4.22 -12.38 1.48
CA VAL A 39 -4.54 -13.73 1.95
C VAL A 39 -4.82 -13.70 3.46
N LEU A 40 -3.96 -13.02 4.24
CA LEU A 40 -4.20 -12.80 5.66
C LEU A 40 -5.55 -12.09 5.89
N LEU A 41 -5.86 -11.08 5.09
CA LEU A 41 -7.12 -10.33 5.22
C LEU A 41 -8.35 -11.19 4.87
N THR A 42 -8.21 -12.13 3.91
CA THR A 42 -9.26 -13.12 3.63
C THR A 42 -9.52 -14.00 4.85
N PHE A 43 -8.46 -14.51 5.50
CA PHE A 43 -8.61 -15.29 6.74
C PHE A 43 -9.31 -14.50 7.84
N MET A 44 -8.96 -13.21 7.98
CA MET A 44 -9.61 -12.31 8.94
C MET A 44 -11.11 -12.15 8.67
N LEU A 45 -11.51 -11.90 7.41
CA LEU A 45 -12.91 -11.79 7.01
C LEU A 45 -13.70 -13.09 7.26
N THR A 46 -13.05 -14.24 7.09
CA THR A 46 -13.66 -15.54 7.39
C THR A 46 -13.90 -15.74 8.88
N LYS A 47 -13.02 -15.22 9.75
CA LYS A 47 -13.18 -15.33 11.21
C LYS A 47 -14.22 -14.37 11.80
N LEU A 48 -14.49 -13.24 11.14
CA LEU A 48 -15.53 -12.30 11.56
C LEU A 48 -16.97 -12.79 11.28
N ASN A 49 -17.16 -14.09 10.96
CA ASN A 49 -18.46 -14.72 10.66
C ASN A 49 -19.30 -13.98 9.59
N ILE A 50 -18.62 -13.28 8.68
CA ILE A 50 -19.26 -12.66 7.52
C ILE A 50 -19.80 -13.78 6.63
N LYS A 51 -21.13 -13.87 6.48
CA LYS A 51 -21.83 -14.88 5.66
C LYS A 51 -21.72 -14.58 4.17
N LEU A 52 -20.49 -14.60 3.65
CA LEU A 52 -20.18 -14.47 2.23
C LEU A 52 -19.46 -15.73 1.74
N PRO A 53 -19.59 -16.08 0.45
CA PRO A 53 -18.76 -17.12 -0.16
C PRO A 53 -17.26 -16.80 0.01
N GLU A 54 -16.41 -17.82 0.20
CA GLU A 54 -14.96 -17.64 0.39
C GLU A 54 -14.32 -16.86 -0.77
N GLN A 55 -14.76 -17.10 -2.01
CA GLN A 55 -14.28 -16.37 -3.17
C GLN A 55 -14.64 -14.87 -3.11
N THR A 56 -15.83 -14.53 -2.60
CA THR A 56 -16.23 -13.13 -2.38
C THR A 56 -15.39 -12.47 -1.30
N LYS A 57 -15.05 -13.19 -0.22
CA LYS A 57 -14.15 -12.67 0.83
C LYS A 57 -12.75 -12.42 0.30
N ALA A 58 -12.22 -13.33 -0.54
CA ALA A 58 -10.93 -13.15 -1.18
C ALA A 58 -10.92 -11.91 -2.09
N THR A 59 -11.94 -11.74 -2.93
CA THR A 59 -12.10 -10.54 -3.76
C THR A 59 -12.20 -9.28 -2.90
N LEU A 60 -12.98 -9.31 -1.82
CA LEU A 60 -13.12 -8.19 -0.91
C LEU A 60 -11.79 -7.83 -0.22
N ALA A 61 -11.01 -8.83 0.18
CA ALA A 61 -9.69 -8.62 0.77
C ALA A 61 -8.73 -7.91 -0.21
N TRP A 62 -8.75 -8.29 -1.49
CA TRP A 62 -7.98 -7.59 -2.53
C TRP A 62 -8.47 -6.15 -2.72
N ILE A 63 -9.79 -5.93 -2.80
CA ILE A 63 -10.36 -4.59 -2.92
C ILE A 63 -9.95 -3.70 -1.73
N LEU A 64 -10.06 -4.22 -0.51
CA LEU A 64 -9.65 -3.51 0.71
C LEU A 64 -8.16 -3.17 0.70
N HIS A 65 -7.30 -4.09 0.25
CA HIS A 65 -5.86 -3.86 0.16
C HIS A 65 -5.52 -2.67 -0.75
N TYR A 66 -6.07 -2.66 -1.97
CA TYR A 66 -5.87 -1.54 -2.90
C TYR A 66 -6.54 -0.25 -2.43
N PHE A 67 -7.69 -0.35 -1.74
CA PHE A 67 -8.35 0.80 -1.16
C PHE A 67 -7.51 1.44 -0.05
N ILE A 68 -6.93 0.64 0.85
CA ILE A 68 -5.99 1.14 1.88
C ILE A 68 -4.76 1.77 1.24
N GLY A 69 -4.19 1.13 0.20
CA GLY A 69 -3.11 1.71 -0.60
C GLY A 69 -3.47 3.09 -1.17
N PHE A 70 -4.69 3.24 -1.70
CA PHE A 70 -5.18 4.53 -2.19
C PHE A 70 -5.28 5.57 -1.08
N LEU A 71 -5.74 5.21 0.13
CA LEU A 71 -5.78 6.14 1.26
C LEU A 71 -4.38 6.64 1.66
N PHE A 72 -3.37 5.78 1.65
CA PHE A 72 -1.99 6.20 1.90
C PHE A 72 -1.48 7.17 0.82
N VAL A 73 -1.71 6.86 -0.46
CA VAL A 73 -1.33 7.78 -1.56
C VAL A 73 -2.07 9.11 -1.46
N ALA A 74 -3.35 9.11 -1.10
CA ALA A 74 -4.12 10.35 -0.90
C ALA A 74 -3.54 11.20 0.24
N ALA A 75 -3.10 10.56 1.34
CA ALA A 75 -2.40 11.24 2.42
C ALA A 75 -1.05 11.82 1.97
N TYR A 76 -0.27 11.07 1.18
CA TYR A 76 1.01 11.57 0.65
C TYR A 76 0.78 12.77 -0.28
N TYR A 77 -0.20 12.66 -1.17
CA TYR A 77 -0.61 13.75 -2.04
C TYR A 77 -0.98 15.00 -1.25
N PHE A 78 -1.78 14.86 -0.19
CA PHE A 78 -2.12 15.97 0.70
C PHE A 78 -0.88 16.64 1.31
N LEU A 79 0.11 15.86 1.75
CA LEU A 79 1.37 16.39 2.29
C LEU A 79 2.20 17.13 1.24
N TRP A 80 2.24 16.62 0.01
CA TRP A 80 2.97 17.24 -1.10
C TRP A 80 2.32 18.55 -1.57
N ILE A 81 0.99 18.59 -1.77
CA ILE A 81 0.32 19.82 -2.26
C ILE A 81 0.24 20.95 -1.23
N ARG A 82 0.49 20.65 0.04
CA ARG A 82 0.55 21.62 1.13
C ARG A 82 1.98 22.07 1.42
N ASP A 83 2.94 21.62 0.62
CA ASP A 83 4.38 21.87 0.81
C ASP A 83 4.87 21.49 2.23
N ILE A 84 4.18 20.55 2.89
CA ILE A 84 4.56 20.06 4.23
C ILE A 84 5.82 19.20 4.12
N LEU A 85 5.91 18.39 3.06
CA LEU A 85 7.05 17.55 2.77
C LEU A 85 7.43 17.65 1.30
N PRO A 86 8.72 17.82 0.95
CA PRO A 86 9.15 17.88 -0.44
C PRO A 86 9.10 16.49 -1.08
N ILE A 87 8.91 16.45 -2.40
CA ILE A 87 9.03 15.21 -3.20
C ILE A 87 10.52 14.88 -3.30
N SER A 88 11.00 13.96 -2.45
CA SER A 88 12.40 13.57 -2.40
C SER A 88 12.56 12.11 -1.99
N PHE A 89 13.73 11.51 -2.23
CA PHE A 89 14.04 10.16 -1.80
C PHE A 89 13.91 9.99 -0.28
N LEU A 90 14.43 10.95 0.50
CA LEU A 90 14.34 10.91 1.97
C LEU A 90 12.89 10.96 2.45
N THR A 91 12.08 11.85 1.87
CA THR A 91 10.65 11.94 2.17
C THR A 91 9.93 10.64 1.83
N ALA A 92 10.22 10.06 0.66
CA ALA A 92 9.63 8.80 0.22
C ALA A 92 9.92 7.64 1.19
N PHE A 93 11.17 7.56 1.66
CA PHE A 93 11.57 6.61 2.69
C PHE A 93 10.83 6.84 4.01
N LEU A 94 10.76 8.09 4.50
CA LEU A 94 10.08 8.42 5.75
C LEU A 94 8.58 8.14 5.69
N LEU A 95 7.92 8.51 4.60
CA LEU A 95 6.51 8.22 4.36
C LEU A 95 6.25 6.71 4.33
N GLY A 96 7.09 5.95 3.63
CA GLY A 96 7.05 4.49 3.61
C GLY A 96 7.27 3.86 4.98
N PHE A 97 8.21 4.39 5.77
CA PHE A 97 8.45 3.93 7.13
C PHE A 97 7.24 4.19 8.04
N VAL A 98 6.69 5.41 8.02
CA VAL A 98 5.52 5.79 8.83
C VAL A 98 4.29 4.97 8.45
N SER A 99 4.02 4.82 7.15
CA SER A 99 2.91 3.96 6.69
C SER A 99 3.12 2.49 7.08
N GLY A 100 4.36 1.99 7.06
CA GLY A 100 4.69 0.66 7.55
C GLY A 100 4.42 0.49 9.05
N VAL A 101 4.76 1.48 9.87
CA VAL A 101 4.41 1.50 11.30
C VAL A 101 2.89 1.50 11.49
N ILE A 102 2.15 2.33 10.74
CA ILE A 102 0.68 2.35 10.77
C ILE A 102 0.12 0.98 10.36
N GLY A 103 0.68 0.36 9.33
CA GLY A 103 0.32 -0.97 8.86
C GLY A 103 0.53 -2.04 9.94
N ILE A 104 1.68 -2.04 10.61
CA ILE A 104 1.97 -2.96 11.73
C ILE A 104 0.94 -2.78 12.84
N LEU A 105 0.65 -1.54 13.25
CA LEU A 105 -0.36 -1.26 14.27
C LEU A 105 -1.75 -1.75 13.85
N GLY A 106 -2.13 -1.53 12.59
CA GLY A 106 -3.38 -2.04 12.02
C GLY A 106 -3.47 -3.57 12.11
N TRP A 107 -2.41 -4.28 11.73
CA TRP A 107 -2.35 -5.74 11.85
C TRP A 107 -2.37 -6.23 13.29
N MET A 108 -1.67 -5.56 14.21
CA MET A 108 -1.72 -5.87 15.65
C MET A 108 -3.15 -5.78 16.20
N ILE A 109 -3.88 -4.72 15.85
CA ILE A 109 -5.29 -4.54 16.25
C ILE A 109 -6.14 -5.65 15.63
N MET A 110 -5.98 -5.91 14.32
CA MET A 110 -6.73 -6.95 13.62
C MET A 110 -6.51 -8.33 14.26
N PHE A 111 -5.27 -8.77 14.46
CA PHE A 111 -4.98 -10.06 15.09
C PHE A 111 -5.50 -10.16 16.54
N LYS A 112 -5.60 -9.04 17.26
CA LYS A 112 -6.20 -9.01 18.59
C LYS A 112 -7.72 -9.17 18.53
N LEU A 113 -8.39 -8.67 17.48
CA LEU A 113 -9.83 -8.72 17.33
C LEU A 113 -10.36 -10.06 16.77
N SER A 114 -9.56 -10.83 16.04
CA SER A 114 -10.02 -12.09 15.44
C SER A 114 -9.99 -13.31 16.37
N ASP A 115 -9.56 -13.14 17.63
CA ASP A 115 -9.30 -14.24 18.59
C ASP A 115 -8.44 -15.39 18.02
N HIS A 116 -7.75 -15.14 16.91
CA HIS A 116 -7.02 -16.14 16.16
C HIS A 116 -5.61 -15.66 15.88
N LYS A 117 -4.64 -16.40 16.41
CA LYS A 117 -3.23 -16.21 16.11
C LYS A 117 -2.88 -17.12 14.93
N PRO A 118 -2.78 -16.59 13.69
CA PRO A 118 -2.25 -17.40 12.59
C PRO A 118 -0.86 -17.92 12.96
N ALA A 119 -0.53 -19.14 12.52
CA ALA A 119 0.79 -19.73 12.72
C ALA A 119 1.80 -19.07 11.76
N ILE A 120 2.19 -17.84 12.09
CA ILE A 120 3.19 -17.04 11.36
C ILE A 120 4.28 -16.58 12.31
N ASP A 121 5.49 -16.40 11.79
CA ASP A 121 6.50 -15.62 12.52
C ASP A 121 6.09 -14.13 12.51
N PHE A 122 5.48 -13.68 13.60
CA PHE A 122 5.06 -12.28 13.77
C PHE A 122 6.23 -11.30 13.67
N LYS A 123 7.43 -11.67 14.14
CA LYS A 123 8.59 -10.77 14.08
C LYS A 123 9.05 -10.57 12.64
N GLY A 124 9.26 -11.68 11.91
CA GLY A 124 9.58 -11.65 10.49
C GLY A 124 8.50 -10.96 9.67
N TYR A 125 7.22 -11.21 9.99
CA TYR A 125 6.08 -10.56 9.34
C TYR A 125 6.11 -9.04 9.52
N TYR A 126 6.24 -8.53 10.73
CA TYR A 126 6.27 -7.08 10.97
C TYR A 126 7.50 -6.40 10.36
N PHE A 127 8.65 -7.07 10.40
CA PHE A 127 9.86 -6.55 9.77
C PHE A 127 9.71 -6.48 8.24
N GLN A 128 9.25 -7.55 7.61
CA GLN A 128 8.99 -7.59 6.19
C GLN A 128 7.92 -6.56 5.78
N LEU A 129 6.84 -6.43 6.56
CA LEU A 129 5.76 -5.47 6.30
C LEU A 129 6.27 -4.03 6.30
N LEU A 130 7.18 -3.69 7.21
CA LEU A 130 7.84 -2.38 7.23
C LEU A 130 8.63 -2.14 5.94
N LEU A 131 9.45 -3.12 5.52
CA LEU A 131 10.22 -3.02 4.27
C LEU A 131 9.29 -2.91 3.04
N ALA A 132 8.19 -3.65 3.04
CA ALA A 132 7.18 -3.60 1.98
C ALA A 132 6.61 -2.17 1.84
N HIS A 133 6.31 -1.50 2.97
CA HIS A 133 5.82 -0.13 2.94
C HIS A 133 6.89 0.90 2.58
N ILE A 134 8.18 0.63 2.86
CA ILE A 134 9.27 1.44 2.31
C ILE A 134 9.29 1.34 0.78
N VAL A 135 9.17 0.14 0.22
CA VAL A 135 9.02 -0.06 -1.24
C VAL A 135 7.80 0.68 -1.78
N PHE A 136 6.66 0.59 -1.08
CA PHE A 136 5.46 1.35 -1.42
C PHE A 136 5.72 2.86 -1.47
N GLY A 137 6.36 3.42 -0.44
CA GLY A 137 6.67 4.85 -0.37
C GLY A 137 7.58 5.33 -1.49
N LEU A 138 8.62 4.56 -1.79
CA LEU A 138 9.55 4.84 -2.88
C LEU A 138 8.86 4.80 -4.24
N VAL A 139 8.09 3.75 -4.53
CA VAL A 139 7.38 3.59 -5.81
C VAL A 139 6.29 4.65 -5.97
N ALA A 140 5.50 4.92 -4.92
CA ALA A 140 4.46 5.95 -4.96
C ALA A 140 5.05 7.32 -5.31
N THR A 141 6.14 7.70 -4.63
CA THR A 141 6.81 8.99 -4.86
C THR A 141 7.44 9.04 -6.26
N ALA A 142 8.08 7.97 -6.71
CA ALA A 142 8.69 7.90 -8.04
C ALA A 142 7.66 8.02 -9.16
N VAL A 143 6.56 7.26 -9.09
CA VAL A 143 5.48 7.30 -10.10
C VAL A 143 4.78 8.66 -10.09
N TYR A 144 4.56 9.24 -8.90
CA TYR A 144 4.00 10.59 -8.79
C TYR A 144 4.95 11.63 -9.43
N SER A 145 6.24 11.62 -9.07
CA SER A 145 7.25 12.52 -9.64
C SER A 145 7.40 12.38 -11.16
N LEU A 146 7.33 11.15 -11.67
CA LEU A 146 7.38 10.89 -13.11
C LEU A 146 6.14 11.46 -13.81
N SER A 147 4.95 11.21 -13.26
CA SER A 147 3.69 11.68 -13.85
C SER A 147 3.59 13.21 -13.91
N ILE A 148 4.02 13.94 -12.86
CA ILE A 148 4.08 15.41 -12.91
C ILE A 148 5.10 15.90 -13.95
N THR A 149 6.24 15.24 -14.07
CA THR A 149 7.29 15.60 -15.05
C THR A 149 6.77 15.45 -16.47
N ILE A 150 6.10 14.33 -16.78
CA ILE A 150 5.48 14.09 -18.09
C ILE A 150 4.42 15.16 -18.38
N LEU A 151 3.56 15.51 -17.42
CA LEU A 151 2.55 16.56 -17.61
C LEU A 151 3.16 17.93 -17.89
N ILE A 152 4.25 18.29 -17.20
CA ILE A 152 4.98 19.54 -17.45
C ILE A 152 5.59 19.53 -18.86
N LEU A 153 6.27 18.45 -19.25
CA LEU A 153 6.86 18.32 -20.58
C LEU A 153 5.79 18.37 -21.69
N ALA A 154 4.69 17.63 -21.53
CA ALA A 154 3.59 17.65 -22.49
C ALA A 154 3.00 19.06 -22.67
N LYS A 155 2.76 19.79 -21.57
CA LYS A 155 2.32 21.19 -21.63
C LYS A 155 3.36 22.12 -22.25
N THR A 156 4.65 21.82 -22.13
CA THR A 156 5.72 22.68 -22.66
C THR A 156 5.93 22.47 -24.17
N TYR A 157 5.70 21.25 -24.69
CA TYR A 157 6.05 20.88 -26.07
C TYR A 157 4.86 20.57 -26.99
N VAL A 158 3.64 20.36 -26.47
CA VAL A 158 2.48 19.93 -27.27
C VAL A 158 1.42 21.04 -27.42
N THR A 159 1.44 22.08 -26.60
CA THR A 159 0.59 23.25 -26.80
C THR A 159 1.19 24.18 -27.86
N VAL A 160 0.75 24.01 -29.11
CA VAL A 160 0.83 24.99 -30.20
C VAL A 160 -0.51 25.71 -30.29
#